data_AF-A0A7C1H7N0-F1
#
_entry.id   AF-A0A7C1H7N0-F1
#
_cell.length_a   1.000
_cell.length_b   1.000
_cell.length_c   1.000
_cell.angle_alpha   90.00
_cell.angle_beta   90.00
_cell.angle_gamma   90.00
#
_symmetry.space_group_name_H-M   'P 1'
#
loop_
_entity.id
_entity.type
_entity.pdbx_description
1 polymer ?
#
loop_
_entity_poly.entity_id
_entity_poly.type
_entity_poly.pdbx_seq_one_letter_code
_entity_poly.pdbx_strand_id
1 'polypeptide(L)' 'MSWIAIARFDASDPEAQRAMRHWEEAAEDVGLIPNSNVHLEQEGTELKLFISETLNDFFNGQPGSNYL' A
#
# COMPACT_ATOMS: atom_id res chain seq x y z
N MET A 1 -13.34 9.09 -1.43
CA MET A 1 -11.98 8.68 -1.02
C MET A 1 -11.34 8.10 -2.27
N SER A 2 -10.23 8.68 -2.73
CA SER A 2 -9.52 8.24 -3.94
C SER A 2 -8.46 7.20 -3.58
N TRP A 3 -8.20 6.27 -4.50
CA TRP A 3 -7.23 5.19 -4.35
C TRP A 3 -6.11 5.34 -5.37
N ILE A 4 -4.89 5.11 -4.93
CA ILE A 4 -3.68 5.23 -5.76
C ILE A 4 -3.01 3.87 -5.82
N ALA A 5 -2.86 3.35 -7.05
CA ALA A 5 -2.09 2.14 -7.30
C ALA A 5 -0.60 2.47 -7.19
N ILE A 6 0.11 1.80 -6.29
CA ILE A 6 1.52 2.08 -5.98
C ILE A 6 2.46 0.95 -6.36
N ALA A 7 1.96 -0.28 -6.49
CA ALA A 7 2.76 -1.43 -6.88
C ALA A 7 1.90 -2.49 -7.59
N ARG A 8 2.58 -3.32 -8.39
CA ARG A 8 2.02 -4.50 -9.05
C ARG A 8 2.90 -5.70 -8.79
N PHE A 9 2.28 -6.84 -8.58
CA PHE A 9 2.93 -8.11 -8.29
C PHE A 9 2.28 -9.22 -9.11
N ASP A 10 2.97 -10.33 -9.30
CA ASP A 10 2.30 -11.55 -9.78
C ASP A 10 1.40 -12.11 -8.67
N ALA A 11 0.30 -12.77 -9.03
CA ALA A 11 -0.68 -13.28 -8.07
C ALA A 11 -0.11 -14.35 -7.11
N SER A 12 0.98 -15.01 -7.51
CA SER A 12 1.71 -15.96 -6.68
C SER A 12 2.87 -15.34 -5.90
N ASP A 13 3.14 -14.05 -6.07
CA ASP A 13 4.28 -13.40 -5.45
C ASP A 13 4.00 -13.11 -3.96
N PRO A 14 4.72 -13.73 -3.02
CA PRO A 14 4.57 -13.44 -1.60
C PRO A 14 4.96 -12.00 -1.24
N GLU A 15 5.71 -11.29 -2.10
CA GLU A 15 6.08 -9.89 -1.91
C GLU A 15 4.85 -8.97 -1.86
N ALA A 16 3.77 -9.31 -2.58
CA ALA A 16 2.52 -8.55 -2.53
C ALA A 16 1.96 -8.43 -1.11
N GLN A 17 1.95 -9.55 -0.38
CA GLN A 17 1.47 -9.60 1.01
C GLN A 17 2.40 -8.87 1.98
N ARG A 18 3.71 -8.88 1.71
CA ARG A 18 4.69 -8.13 2.51
C ARG A 18 4.54 -6.63 2.30
N ALA A 19 4.38 -6.21 1.05
CA ALA A 19 4.15 -4.81 0.70
C ALA A 19 2.84 -4.30 1.30
N MET A 20 1.76 -5.08 1.22
CA MET A 20 0.50 -4.73 1.88
C MET A 20 0.68 -4.51 3.38
N ARG A 21 1.28 -5.47 4.10
CA ARG A 21 1.54 -5.33 5.55
C ARG A 21 2.39 -4.12 5.88
N HIS A 22 3.43 -3.84 5.08
CA HIS A 22 4.28 -2.69 5.29
C HIS A 22 3.50 -1.37 5.19
N TRP A 23 2.59 -1.27 4.22
CA TRP A 23 1.73 -0.09 4.09
C TRP A 23 0.64 -0.03 5.17
N GLU A 24 0.15 -1.17 5.64
CA GLU A 24 -0.77 -1.24 6.77
C GLU A 24 -0.11 -0.69 8.04
N GLU A 25 1.12 -1.12 8.34
CA GLU A 25 1.94 -0.58 9.45
C GLU A 25 2.17 0.94 9.27
N ALA A 26 2.53 1.38 8.06
CA ALA A 26 2.70 2.80 7.76
C ALA A 26 1.42 3.61 7.98
N ALA A 27 0.24 3.02 7.72
CA ALA A 27 -1.05 3.65 8.01
C ALA A 27 -1.29 3.77 9.52
N GLU A 28 -0.97 2.74 10.31
CA GLU A 28 -1.08 2.80 11.78
C GLU A 28 -0.17 3.87 12.37
N ASP A 29 1.07 3.99 11.87
CA ASP A 29 2.07 4.96 12.34
C ASP A 29 1.59 6.42 12.21
N VAL A 30 0.75 6.71 11.20
CA VAL A 30 0.16 8.04 10.98
C VAL A 30 -1.26 8.17 11.56
N GLY A 31 -1.72 7.17 12.33
CA GLY A 31 -3.03 7.17 13.00
C GLY A 31 -4.21 6.89 12.06
N LEU A 32 -3.96 6.29 10.90
CA LEU A 32 -4.99 5.85 9.96
C LEU A 32 -5.36 4.38 10.19
N ILE A 33 -6.58 4.00 9.77
CA ILE A 33 -7.05 2.61 9.87
C ILE A 33 -6.51 1.80 8.67
N PRO A 34 -5.71 0.75 8.87
CA PRO A 34 -5.03 0.05 7.78
C PRO A 34 -5.96 -0.50 6.70
N ASN A 35 -6.94 -1.32 7.08
CA ASN A 35 -7.90 -1.94 6.16
C ASN A 35 -8.79 -0.93 5.41
N SER A 36 -8.80 0.33 5.85
CA SER A 36 -9.54 1.43 5.20
C SER A 36 -8.63 2.29 4.30
N ASN A 37 -7.31 2.11 4.36
CA ASN A 37 -6.32 2.92 3.67
C ASN A 37 -5.34 2.11 2.82
N VAL A 38 -5.35 0.78 2.90
CA VAL A 38 -4.50 -0.13 2.15
C VAL A 38 -5.33 -1.32 1.71
N HIS A 39 -5.24 -1.71 0.45
CA HIS A 39 -5.82 -2.96 -0.02
C HIS A 39 -5.09 -3.53 -1.24
N LEU A 40 -5.18 -4.85 -1.39
CA LEU A 40 -4.76 -5.57 -2.58
C LEU A 40 -5.99 -5.92 -3.43
N GLU A 41 -5.92 -5.64 -4.72
CA GLU A 41 -6.90 -6.12 -5.69
C GLU A 41 -6.24 -7.12 -6.64
N GLN A 42 -6.88 -8.25 -6.87
CA GLN A 42 -6.40 -9.22 -7.86
C GLN A 42 -7.09 -8.98 -9.21
N GLU A 43 -6.30 -8.79 -10.25
CA GLU A 43 -6.78 -8.67 -11.63
C GLU A 43 -6.10 -9.75 -12.49
N GLY A 44 -6.80 -10.86 -12.69
CA GLY A 44 -6.26 -12.01 -13.42
C GLY A 44 -5.08 -12.65 -12.70
N THR A 45 -3.90 -12.58 -13.32
CA THR A 45 -2.63 -13.09 -12.78
C THR A 45 -1.81 -12.04 -12.05
N GLU A 46 -2.32 -10.81 -11.92
CA GLU A 46 -1.64 -9.72 -11.23
C GLU A 46 -2.36 -9.35 -9.92
N LEU A 47 -1.58 -8.88 -8.96
CA LEU A 47 -2.04 -8.23 -7.73
C LEU A 47 -1.62 -6.76 -7.78
N LYS A 48 -2.56 -5.86 -7.54
CA LYS A 48 -2.34 -4.41 -7.49
C LYS A 48 -2.50 -3.95 -6.05
N LEU A 49 -1.48 -3.26 -5.54
CA LEU A 49 -1.53 -2.64 -4.22
C LEU A 49 -1.99 -1.20 -4.36
N PHE A 50 -3.04 -0.89 -3.60
CA PHE A 50 -3.62 0.44 -3.53
C PHE A 50 -3.50 1.01 -2.13
N ILE A 51 -3.22 2.30 -2.07
CA ILE A 51 -3.29 3.09 -0.85
C ILE A 51 -4.26 4.25 -1.01
N SER A 52 -4.79 4.76 0.09
CA SER A 52 -5.61 5.97 0.06
C SER A 52 -4.76 7.17 -0.33
N GLU A 53 -5.38 8.15 -0.99
CA GLU A 53 -4.76 9.44 -1.27
C GLU A 53 -4.19 10.10 -0.01
N THR A 54 -4.91 10.02 1.12
CA THR A 54 -4.43 10.52 2.41
C THR A 54 -3.11 9.87 2.83
N LEU A 55 -3.01 8.53 2.76
CA LEU A 55 -1.78 7.83 3.12
C LEU A 55 -0.64 8.14 2.14
N ASN A 56 -0.97 8.26 0.85
CA ASN A 56 -0.01 8.68 -0.17
C ASN A 56 0.53 10.08 0.09
N ASP A 57 -0.32 11.03 0.50
CA ASP A 57 0.09 12.41 0.80
C ASP A 57 1.03 12.49 2.01
N PHE A 58 0.84 11.62 3.01
CA PHE A 58 1.74 11.52 4.16
C PHE A 58 3.15 11.03 3.76
N PHE A 59 3.24 10.09 2.82
CA PHE A 59 4.49 9.42 2.46
C PHE A 59 5.06 9.81 1.08
N ASN A 60 4.41 10.71 0.33
CA ASN A 60 4.72 11.04 -1.06
C ASN A 60 4.97 9.79 -1.96
N GLY A 61 4.19 8.73 -1.75
CA GLY A 61 4.32 7.48 -2.49
C GLY A 61 5.48 6.57 -2.09
N GLN A 62 6.23 6.87 -1.01
CA GLN A 62 7.30 6.01 -0.48
C GLN A 62 7.34 6.02 1.06
N PRO A 63 6.89 4.95 1.73
CA PRO A 63 7.12 4.77 3.14
C PRO A 63 8.60 4.42 3.33
N GLY A 64 9.33 5.28 4.05
CA GLY A 64 10.75 5.09 4.32
C GLY A 64 11.73 6.00 3.57
N SER A 65 11.28 6.95 2.74
CA SER A 65 12.19 7.87 2.03
C SER A 65 12.88 8.92 2.95
N ASN A 66 12.53 8.97 4.24
CA ASN A 66 13.11 9.90 5.22
C ASN A 66 14.35 9.34 5.97
N TYR A 67 14.98 8.27 5.48
CA TYR A 67 16.28 7.81 5.98
C TYR A 67 17.29 7.65 4.83
N LEU A 68 17.71 8.77 4.22
CA LEU A 68 19.00 8.90 3.51
C LEU A 68 19.62 10.26 3.80
#